data_AF-A0A6B1ASV6-F1
#
_entry.id   AF-A0A6B1ASV6-F1
#
_cell.length_a   1.000
_cell.length_b   1.000
_cell.length_c   1.000
_cell.angle_alpha   90.00
_cell.angle_beta   90.00
_cell.angle_gamma   90.00
#
_symmetry.space_group_name_H-M   'P 1'
#
loop_
_entity.id
_entity.type
_entity.pdbx_description
1 polymer ?
#
loop_
_entity_poly.entity_id
_entity_poly.type
_entity_poly.pdbx_seq_one_letter_code
_entity_poly.pdbx_strand_id
1 'polypeptide(L)'
;MTALVSRLVRYRTLRLVVVMWIVTLVLDVLLVVPLIVLFELGMLDESQMGGEFLDSLSPLRLFLVALLFAPVVETWIFQLALLLLAKKLTEWFAKSQSWLPALLITSLAFAGLHAGNAENAWSIYGLLHAVARIPAGIALTLLAIVERVREGGYPVLSVILLHSMYNTVPILFIALPE
;
A
#
# COMPACT_ATOMS: atom_id res chain seq x y z
N MET A 1 6.49 0.07 -19.28
CA MET A 1 5.28 0.51 -18.55
C MET A 1 4.04 0.54 -19.44
N THR A 2 4.05 1.29 -20.56
CA THR A 2 2.89 1.42 -21.46
C THR A 2 2.27 0.09 -21.88
N ALA A 3 3.08 -0.86 -22.35
CA ALA A 3 2.58 -2.20 -22.74
C ALA A 3 1.92 -2.99 -21.60
N LEU A 4 2.43 -2.87 -20.36
CA LEU A 4 1.82 -3.51 -19.19
C LEU A 4 0.44 -2.90 -18.91
N VAL A 5 0.38 -1.56 -18.82
CA VAL A 5 -0.88 -0.83 -18.58
C VAL A 5 -1.91 -1.18 -19.65
N SER A 6 -1.54 -1.15 -20.93
CA SER A 6 -2.44 -1.51 -22.03
C SER A 6 -2.97 -2.95 -21.93
N ARG A 7 -2.15 -3.90 -21.44
CA ARG A 7 -2.62 -5.28 -21.19
C ARG A 7 -3.61 -5.34 -20.04
N LEU A 8 -3.36 -4.59 -18.96
CA LEU A 8 -4.17 -4.59 -17.74
C LEU A 8 -5.52 -3.90 -17.91
N VAL A 9 -5.59 -2.86 -18.74
CA VAL A 9 -6.84 -2.14 -19.04
C VAL A 9 -7.94 -3.09 -19.57
N ARG A 10 -7.56 -4.18 -20.24
CA ARG A 10 -8.49 -5.18 -20.81
C ARG A 10 -9.23 -6.02 -19.78
N TYR A 11 -8.77 -6.09 -18.54
CA TYR A 11 -9.46 -6.83 -17.48
C TYR A 11 -10.58 -5.97 -16.89
N ARG A 12 -11.68 -6.60 -16.44
CA ARG A 12 -12.70 -5.90 -15.66
C ARG A 12 -12.10 -5.40 -14.33
N THR A 13 -12.49 -4.21 -13.88
CA THR A 13 -12.00 -3.59 -12.63
C THR A 13 -11.99 -4.57 -11.46
N LEU A 14 -13.14 -5.22 -11.18
CA LEU A 14 -13.25 -6.17 -10.07
C LEU A 14 -12.27 -7.34 -10.18
N ARG A 15 -12.09 -7.89 -11.38
CA ARG A 15 -11.14 -8.99 -11.61
C ARG A 15 -9.71 -8.52 -11.38
N LEU A 16 -9.38 -7.30 -11.81
CA LEU A 16 -8.06 -6.72 -11.60
C LEU A 16 -7.78 -6.49 -10.11
N VAL A 17 -8.74 -5.91 -9.39
CA VAL A 17 -8.69 -5.70 -7.93
C VAL A 17 -8.44 -7.02 -7.21
N VAL A 18 -9.23 -8.07 -7.49
CA VAL A 18 -9.07 -9.38 -6.84
C VAL A 18 -7.71 -10.01 -7.14
N VAL A 19 -7.25 -9.96 -8.39
CA VAL A 19 -5.93 -10.52 -8.76
C VAL A 19 -4.79 -9.77 -8.07
N MET A 20 -4.84 -8.44 -8.06
CA MET A 20 -3.85 -7.61 -7.37
C MET A 20 -3.87 -7.87 -5.86
N TRP A 21 -5.06 -8.02 -5.27
CA TRP A 21 -5.21 -8.36 -3.87
C TRP A 21 -4.52 -9.70 -3.54
N ILE A 22 -4.82 -10.76 -4.29
CA ILE A 22 -4.23 -12.09 -4.07
C ILE A 22 -2.71 -12.07 -4.24
N VAL A 23 -2.21 -11.46 -5.33
CA VAL A 23 -0.77 -11.44 -5.61
C VAL A 23 -0.02 -10.70 -4.51
N THR A 24 -0.52 -9.53 -4.11
CA THR A 24 0.12 -8.75 -3.04
C THR A 24 -0.01 -9.46 -1.70
N LEU A 25 -1.14 -10.09 -1.38
CA LEU A 25 -1.29 -10.87 -0.14
C LEU A 25 -0.22 -11.97 -0.03
N VAL A 26 0.02 -12.70 -1.12
CA VAL A 26 1.08 -13.72 -1.17
C VAL A 26 2.46 -13.09 -0.94
N LEU A 27 2.75 -11.95 -1.58
CA LEU A 27 4.02 -11.25 -1.41
C LEU A 27 4.20 -10.70 0.01
N ASP A 28 3.16 -10.12 0.59
CA ASP A 28 3.18 -9.58 1.95
C ASP A 28 3.43 -10.71 2.95
N VAL A 29 2.77 -11.87 2.82
CA VAL A 29 3.05 -13.04 3.66
C VAL A 29 4.52 -13.47 3.53
N LEU A 30 5.05 -13.56 2.32
CA LEU A 30 6.45 -13.93 2.09
C LEU A 30 7.44 -12.92 2.69
N LEU A 31 7.10 -11.64 2.74
CA LEU A 31 7.94 -10.57 3.28
C LEU A 31 7.78 -10.39 4.80
N VAL A 32 6.63 -10.75 5.37
CA VAL A 32 6.35 -10.68 6.81
C VAL A 32 6.88 -11.91 7.56
N VAL A 33 6.92 -13.10 6.94
CA VAL A 33 7.50 -14.30 7.58
C VAL A 33 8.92 -14.07 8.11
N PRO A 34 9.85 -13.45 7.36
CA PRO A 34 11.16 -13.09 7.89
C PRO A 34 11.11 -12.18 9.12
N LEU A 35 10.18 -11.22 9.19
CA LEU A 35 9.99 -10.37 10.37
C LEU A 35 9.62 -11.21 11.59
N ILE A 36 8.65 -12.11 11.44
CA ILE A 36 8.21 -13.02 12.52
C ILE A 36 9.40 -13.86 13.01
N VAL A 37 10.18 -14.44 12.09
CA VAL A 37 11.37 -15.23 12.46
C VAL A 37 12.38 -14.40 13.24
N LEU A 38 12.61 -13.14 12.86
CA LEU A 38 13.54 -12.27 13.57
C LEU A 38 13.05 -11.89 14.98
N PHE A 39 11.74 -11.76 15.19
CA PHE A 39 11.16 -11.60 16.54
C PHE A 39 11.37 -12.84 17.40
N GLU A 40 11.05 -14.02 16.87
CA GLU A 40 11.22 -15.31 17.59
C GLU A 40 12.68 -15.59 17.95
N LEU A 41 13.63 -15.09 17.14
CA LEU A 41 15.06 -15.18 17.41
C LEU A 41 15.57 -14.11 18.41
N GLY A 42 14.70 -13.23 18.91
CA GLY A 42 15.06 -12.13 19.81
C GLY A 42 15.94 -11.06 19.15
N MET A 43 15.94 -10.99 17.81
CA MET A 43 16.72 -10.01 17.05
C MET A 43 15.98 -8.68 16.88
N LEU A 44 14.66 -8.68 17.10
CA LEU A 44 13.79 -7.51 17.11
C LEU A 44 13.04 -7.45 18.44
N ASP A 45 12.84 -6.23 18.95
CA ASP A 45 12.10 -5.98 20.18
C ASP A 45 10.68 -5.50 19.83
N GLU A 46 9.68 -5.97 20.56
CA GLU A 46 8.28 -5.54 20.41
C GLU A 46 8.12 -4.03 20.59
N SER A 47 8.99 -3.39 21.39
CA SER A 47 9.03 -1.93 21.53
C SER A 47 9.26 -1.20 20.19
N GLN A 48 9.84 -1.90 19.20
CA GLN A 48 10.08 -1.37 17.86
C GLN A 48 8.84 -1.43 16.98
N MET A 49 7.83 -2.26 17.32
CA MET A 49 6.69 -2.53 16.45
C MET A 49 5.79 -1.32 16.21
N GLY A 50 5.75 -0.37 17.15
CA GLY A 50 4.97 0.87 17.05
C GLY A 50 3.48 0.60 16.87
N GLY A 51 2.69 0.75 17.93
CA GLY A 51 1.26 0.38 17.89
C GLY A 51 0.37 1.13 18.86
N GLU A 52 0.93 1.92 19.79
CA GLU A 52 0.21 2.46 20.95
C GLU A 52 -1.10 3.18 20.59
N PHE A 53 -1.13 3.90 19.46
CA PHE A 53 -2.34 4.55 18.98
C PHE A 53 -3.42 3.55 18.55
N LEU A 54 -3.08 2.53 17.74
CA LEU A 54 -4.04 1.55 17.23
C LEU A 54 -4.54 0.63 18.36
N ASP A 55 -3.65 0.26 19.27
CA ASP A 55 -3.96 -0.61 20.41
C ASP A 55 -4.90 0.08 21.42
N SER A 56 -4.90 1.43 21.43
CA SER A 56 -5.82 2.22 22.26
C SER A 56 -7.26 2.29 21.71
N LEU A 57 -7.50 1.84 20.47
CA LEU A 57 -8.79 1.95 19.82
C LEU A 57 -9.70 0.77 20.16
N SER A 58 -10.96 1.05 20.52
CA SER A 58 -12.01 0.02 20.55
C SER A 58 -12.13 -0.69 19.19
N PRO A 59 -12.58 -1.96 19.12
CA PRO A 59 -12.68 -2.71 17.86
C PRO A 59 -13.44 -1.98 16.75
N LEU A 60 -14.55 -1.31 17.07
CA LEU A 60 -15.32 -0.53 16.09
C LEU A 60 -14.51 0.66 15.54
N ARG A 61 -13.77 1.37 16.40
CA ARG A 61 -12.93 2.49 15.98
C ARG A 61 -11.75 2.02 15.13
N LEU A 62 -11.12 0.92 15.52
CA LEU A 62 -10.07 0.28 14.74
C LEU A 62 -10.59 -0.07 13.33
N PHE A 63 -11.75 -0.72 13.25
CA PHE A 63 -12.40 -1.05 11.98
C PHE A 63 -12.65 0.21 11.12
N LEU A 64 -13.27 1.25 11.68
CA LEU A 64 -13.60 2.47 10.94
C LEU A 64 -12.34 3.20 10.47
N VAL A 65 -11.33 3.35 11.33
CA VAL A 65 -10.08 4.03 10.99
C VAL A 65 -9.33 3.24 9.94
N ALA A 66 -9.06 1.96 10.17
CA ALA A 66 -8.15 1.19 9.35
C ALA A 66 -8.78 0.67 8.04
N LEU A 67 -10.11 0.49 7.95
CA LEU A 67 -10.76 0.04 6.71
C LEU A 67 -11.45 1.14 5.91
N LEU A 68 -11.84 2.25 6.53
CA LEU A 68 -12.58 3.30 5.82
C LEU A 68 -11.76 4.58 5.73
N PHE A 69 -11.37 5.17 6.85
CA PHE A 69 -10.78 6.51 6.83
C PHE A 69 -9.33 6.53 6.35
N ALA A 70 -8.46 5.69 6.92
CA ALA A 70 -7.06 5.65 6.54
C ALA A 70 -6.87 5.29 5.06
N PRO A 71 -7.53 4.24 4.51
CA PRO A 71 -7.44 3.94 3.08
C PRO A 71 -7.87 5.09 2.18
N VAL A 72 -8.91 5.83 2.54
CA VAL A 72 -9.36 7.02 1.80
C VAL A 72 -8.27 8.09 1.82
N VAL A 73 -7.84 8.52 3.01
CA VAL A 73 -6.86 9.61 3.16
C VAL A 73 -5.55 9.27 2.47
N GLU A 74 -5.02 8.07 2.69
CA GLU A 74 -3.78 7.62 2.08
C GLU A 74 -3.90 7.50 0.55
N THR A 75 -5.02 6.99 0.04
CA THR A 75 -5.26 6.93 -1.42
C THR A 75 -5.26 8.32 -2.05
N TRP A 76 -5.88 9.31 -1.39
CA TRP A 76 -5.90 10.69 -1.85
C TRP A 76 -4.49 11.29 -1.90
N ILE A 77 -3.67 11.02 -0.88
CA ILE A 77 -2.32 11.56 -0.78
C ILE A 77 -1.38 10.87 -1.78
N PHE A 78 -1.25 9.54 -1.71
CA PHE A 78 -0.25 8.82 -2.46
C PHE A 78 -0.74 8.51 -3.87
N GLN A 79 -1.79 7.69 -4.00
CA GLN A 79 -2.23 7.19 -5.30
C GLN A 79 -2.99 8.20 -6.16
N LEU A 80 -3.22 9.42 -5.66
CA LEU A 80 -3.77 10.52 -6.45
C LEU A 80 -2.85 11.75 -6.48
N ALA A 81 -2.72 12.49 -5.37
CA ALA A 81 -2.02 13.78 -5.38
C ALA A 81 -0.54 13.62 -5.76
N LEU A 82 0.19 12.75 -5.05
CA LEU A 82 1.61 12.50 -5.31
C LEU A 82 1.83 11.85 -6.68
N LEU A 83 0.99 10.87 -7.06
CA LEU A 83 1.06 10.23 -8.37
C LEU A 83 0.94 11.24 -9.52
N LEU A 84 -0.05 12.14 -9.45
CA LEU A 84 -0.28 13.14 -10.50
C LEU A 84 0.81 14.21 -10.51
N LEU A 85 1.27 14.64 -9.33
CA LEU A 85 2.40 15.55 -9.22
C LEU A 85 3.65 14.94 -9.85
N ALA A 86 4.02 13.71 -9.47
CA ALA A 86 5.17 13.00 -10.00
C ALA A 86 5.06 12.77 -11.51
N LYS A 87 3.85 12.45 -12.02
CA LYS A 87 3.62 12.34 -13.47
C LYS A 87 3.85 13.67 -14.18
N LYS A 88 3.30 14.77 -13.65
CA LYS A 88 3.45 16.10 -14.23
C LYS A 88 4.91 16.58 -14.21
N LEU A 89 5.64 16.30 -13.14
CA LEU A 89 7.08 16.57 -13.06
C LEU A 89 7.88 15.75 -14.07
N THR A 90 7.53 14.47 -14.26
CA THR A 90 8.14 13.60 -15.27
C THR A 90 7.93 14.14 -16.69
N GLU A 91 6.73 14.61 -17.01
CA GLU A 91 6.44 15.24 -18.30
C GLU A 91 7.22 16.55 -18.49
N TRP A 92 7.30 17.38 -17.43
CA TRP A 92 7.91 18.70 -17.54
C TRP A 92 9.43 18.63 -17.65
N PHE A 93 10.09 17.91 -16.75
CA PHE A 93 11.56 17.89 -16.65
C PHE A 93 12.18 16.81 -17.52
N ALA A 94 11.64 15.59 -17.50
CA ALA A 94 12.19 14.47 -18.27
C ALA A 94 11.61 14.36 -19.68
N LYS A 95 10.67 15.25 -20.06
CA LYS A 95 9.98 15.26 -21.38
C LYS A 95 9.43 13.90 -21.77
N SER A 96 8.97 13.12 -20.78
CA SER A 96 8.56 11.73 -20.96
C SER A 96 7.10 11.52 -20.61
N GLN A 97 6.41 10.72 -21.42
CA GLN A 97 5.04 10.28 -21.16
C GLN A 97 4.97 9.05 -20.25
N SER A 98 6.11 8.55 -19.79
CA SER A 98 6.17 7.36 -18.94
C SER A 98 5.52 7.57 -17.58
N TRP A 99 4.74 6.58 -17.14
CA TRP A 99 4.22 6.50 -15.77
C TRP A 99 5.20 5.87 -14.77
N LEU A 100 6.32 5.30 -15.25
CA LEU A 100 7.24 4.53 -14.41
C LEU A 100 7.81 5.36 -13.24
N PRO A 101 8.34 6.58 -13.43
CA PRO A 101 8.87 7.35 -12.30
C PRO A 101 7.79 7.66 -11.25
N ALA A 102 6.60 8.04 -11.70
CA ALA A 102 5.48 8.33 -10.82
C ALA A 102 5.01 7.09 -10.04
N LEU A 103 5.01 5.92 -10.68
CA LEU A 103 4.76 4.64 -10.01
C LEU A 103 5.78 4.36 -8.91
N LEU A 104 7.08 4.48 -9.21
CA LEU A 104 8.15 4.20 -8.25
C LEU A 104 8.12 5.18 -7.08
N ILE A 105 8.05 6.48 -7.35
CA ILE A 105 8.05 7.53 -6.31
C ILE A 105 6.87 7.33 -5.36
N THR A 106 5.67 7.12 -5.90
CA THR A 106 4.46 6.98 -5.08
C THR A 106 4.48 5.70 -4.27
N SER A 107 4.91 4.59 -4.87
CA SER A 107 4.97 3.28 -4.19
C SER A 107 5.98 3.30 -3.05
N LEU A 108 7.15 3.92 -3.26
CA LEU A 108 8.19 4.06 -2.23
C LEU A 108 7.79 5.05 -1.14
N ALA A 109 7.12 6.15 -1.49
CA ALA A 109 6.63 7.10 -0.49
C ALA A 109 5.54 6.48 0.40
N PHE A 110 4.62 5.72 -0.20
CA PHE A 110 3.62 4.95 0.53
C PHE A 110 4.28 3.94 1.49
N ALA A 111 5.21 3.13 0.97
CA ALA A 111 5.94 2.15 1.76
C ALA A 111 6.77 2.80 2.89
N GLY A 112 7.43 3.92 2.60
CA GLY A 112 8.26 4.65 3.58
C GLY A 112 7.44 5.25 4.73
N LEU A 113 6.20 5.70 4.49
CA LEU A 113 5.30 6.13 5.57
C LEU A 113 5.01 5.00 6.56
N HIS A 114 5.09 3.76 6.10
CA HIS A 114 4.88 2.58 6.92
C HIS A 114 6.15 2.13 7.63
N ALA A 115 7.28 2.86 7.58
CA ALA A 115 8.49 2.49 8.33
C ALA A 115 8.33 2.57 9.86
N GLY A 116 7.13 2.90 10.37
CA GLY A 116 6.84 3.07 11.79
C GLY A 116 6.99 4.52 12.23
N ASN A 117 6.99 4.75 13.55
CA ASN A 117 7.16 6.09 14.12
C ASN A 117 8.56 6.66 13.80
N ALA A 118 8.71 7.99 13.85
CA ALA A 118 9.97 8.67 13.50
C ALA A 118 11.21 8.12 14.25
N GLU A 119 11.01 7.63 15.47
CA GLU A 119 12.05 7.02 16.30
C GLU A 119 12.49 5.63 15.80
N ASN A 120 11.57 4.87 15.20
CA ASN A 120 11.80 3.49 14.73
C ASN A 120 11.98 3.40 13.21
N ALA A 121 11.75 4.48 12.46
CA ALA A 121 11.82 4.50 10.99
C ALA A 121 13.18 4.04 10.44
N TRP A 122 14.26 4.29 11.19
CA TRP A 122 15.63 3.88 10.82
C TRP A 122 16.08 2.58 11.47
N SER A 123 15.24 1.97 12.30
CA SER A 123 15.50 0.64 12.85
C SER A 123 15.41 -0.42 11.74
N ILE A 124 16.03 -1.57 11.99
CA ILE A 124 15.90 -2.73 11.10
C ILE A 124 14.43 -3.16 10.96
N TYR A 125 13.63 -3.10 12.03
CA TYR A 125 12.20 -3.37 11.97
C TYR A 125 11.48 -2.39 11.04
N GLY A 126 11.70 -1.09 11.24
CA GLY A 126 11.06 -0.04 10.44
C GLY A 126 11.38 -0.17 8.95
N LEU A 127 12.65 -0.44 8.62
CA LEU A 127 13.06 -0.67 7.23
C LEU A 127 12.40 -1.93 6.64
N LEU A 128 12.41 -3.04 7.37
CA LEU A 128 11.81 -4.30 6.90
C LEU A 128 10.30 -4.18 6.75
N HIS A 129 9.62 -3.49 7.67
CA HIS A 129 8.19 -3.24 7.57
C HIS A 129 7.86 -2.35 6.37
N ALA A 130 8.65 -1.29 6.10
CA ALA A 130 8.52 -0.50 4.88
C ALA A 130 8.72 -1.35 3.62
N VAL A 131 9.76 -2.20 3.58
CA VAL A 131 10.01 -3.12 2.46
C VAL A 131 8.83 -4.05 2.22
N ALA A 132 8.24 -4.58 3.30
CA ALA A 132 7.05 -5.43 3.21
C ALA A 132 5.83 -4.71 2.60
N ARG A 133 5.76 -3.37 2.65
CA ARG A 133 4.67 -2.58 2.04
C ARG A 133 4.90 -2.17 0.59
N ILE A 134 6.09 -2.43 0.03
CA ILE A 134 6.39 -2.10 -1.38
C ILE A 134 5.42 -2.79 -2.36
N PRO A 135 5.11 -4.10 -2.24
CA PRO A 135 4.16 -4.75 -3.15
C PRO A 135 2.78 -4.11 -3.14
N ALA A 136 2.25 -3.76 -1.96
CA ALA A 136 0.99 -3.05 -1.81
C ALA A 136 1.05 -1.66 -2.46
N GLY A 137 2.10 -0.88 -2.18
CA GLY A 137 2.30 0.44 -2.80
C GLY A 137 2.33 0.38 -4.33
N ILE A 138 2.99 -0.63 -4.90
CA ILE A 138 3.02 -0.88 -6.35
C ILE A 138 1.63 -1.25 -6.88
N ALA A 139 0.93 -2.18 -6.22
CA ALA A 139 -0.38 -2.63 -6.67
C ALA A 139 -1.42 -1.50 -6.67
N LEU A 140 -1.49 -0.73 -5.58
CA LEU A 140 -2.39 0.41 -5.44
C LEU A 140 -2.08 1.48 -6.50
N THR A 141 -0.81 1.82 -6.68
CA THR A 141 -0.40 2.84 -7.65
C THR A 141 -0.64 2.38 -9.10
N LEU A 142 -0.34 1.11 -9.40
CA LEU A 142 -0.58 0.55 -10.73
C LEU A 142 -2.08 0.50 -11.05
N LEU A 143 -2.92 0.14 -10.08
CA LEU A 143 -4.37 0.18 -10.25
C LEU A 143 -4.87 1.59 -10.53
N ALA A 144 -4.37 2.59 -9.78
CA ALA A 144 -4.70 3.99 -9.99
C ALA A 144 -4.39 4.43 -11.43
N ILE A 145 -3.20 4.06 -11.93
CA ILE A 145 -2.78 4.36 -13.32
C ILE A 145 -3.71 3.66 -14.32
N VAL A 146 -3.96 2.36 -14.16
CA VAL A 146 -4.79 1.57 -15.08
C VAL A 146 -6.21 2.11 -15.17
N GLU A 147 -6.85 2.37 -14.03
CA GLU A 147 -8.20 2.92 -14.00
C GLU A 147 -8.26 4.35 -14.56
N ARG A 148 -7.21 5.15 -14.37
CA ARG A 148 -7.16 6.51 -14.90
C ARG A 148 -7.07 6.55 -16.43
N VAL A 149 -6.39 5.59 -17.04
CA VAL A 149 -6.29 5.52 -18.51
C VAL A 149 -7.41 4.71 -19.16
N ARG A 150 -8.19 3.98 -18.35
CA ARG A 150 -9.33 3.20 -18.83
C ARG A 150 -10.51 4.14 -19.09
N GLU A 151 -11.16 3.93 -20.23
CA GLU A 151 -12.44 4.58 -20.53
C GLU A 151 -13.50 4.17 -19.52
N GLY A 152 -14.07 5.16 -18.80
CA GLY A 152 -15.04 4.92 -17.72
C GLY A 152 -14.45 4.28 -16.45
N GLY A 153 -13.13 4.36 -16.25
CA GLY A 153 -12.50 3.84 -15.04
C GLY A 153 -12.74 4.69 -13.79
N TYR A 154 -12.63 4.07 -12.62
CA TYR A 154 -12.89 4.71 -11.31
C TYR A 154 -11.65 4.60 -10.42
N PRO A 155 -10.59 5.38 -10.66
CA PRO A 155 -9.30 5.21 -10.00
C PRO A 155 -9.38 5.35 -8.48
N VAL A 156 -10.11 6.35 -7.99
CA VAL A 156 -10.25 6.58 -6.53
C VAL A 156 -10.99 5.42 -5.86
N LEU A 157 -12.17 5.06 -6.37
CA LEU A 157 -13.00 4.00 -5.77
C LEU A 157 -12.30 2.64 -5.80
N SER A 158 -11.68 2.29 -6.93
CA SER A 158 -11.05 0.98 -7.10
C SER A 158 -9.82 0.82 -6.21
N VAL A 159 -9.03 1.89 -6.04
CA VAL A 159 -7.85 1.89 -5.17
C VAL A 159 -8.26 1.86 -3.70
N ILE A 160 -9.26 2.64 -3.29
CA ILE A 160 -9.81 2.56 -1.92
C ILE A 160 -10.28 1.14 -1.62
N LEU A 161 -11.06 0.53 -2.53
CA LEU A 161 -11.53 -0.85 -2.35
C LEU A 161 -10.36 -1.83 -2.16
N LEU A 162 -9.36 -1.78 -3.05
CA LEU A 162 -8.18 -2.64 -2.94
C LEU A 162 -7.41 -2.39 -1.63
N HIS A 163 -7.26 -1.14 -1.24
CA HIS A 163 -6.55 -0.75 -0.02
C HIS A 163 -7.28 -1.24 1.23
N SER A 164 -8.59 -1.03 1.32
CA SER A 164 -9.41 -1.59 2.41
C SER A 164 -9.30 -3.12 2.47
N MET A 165 -9.27 -3.80 1.31
CA MET A 165 -9.07 -5.26 1.27
C MET A 165 -7.71 -5.70 1.80
N TYR A 166 -6.64 -4.91 1.60
CA TYR A 166 -5.35 -5.18 2.24
C TYR A 166 -5.42 -5.04 3.75
N ASN A 167 -6.09 -3.99 4.24
CA ASN A 167 -6.17 -3.73 5.67
C ASN A 167 -7.08 -4.71 6.41
N THR A 168 -7.98 -5.42 5.73
CA THR A 168 -8.81 -6.46 6.39
C THR A 168 -7.98 -7.59 6.99
N VAL A 169 -6.90 -8.00 6.33
CA VAL A 169 -6.08 -9.14 6.79
C VAL A 169 -5.46 -8.87 8.17
N PRO A 170 -4.66 -7.81 8.39
CA PRO A 170 -4.10 -7.53 9.71
C PRO A 170 -5.17 -7.24 10.76
N ILE A 171 -6.28 -6.58 10.39
CA ILE A 171 -7.37 -6.30 11.35
C ILE A 171 -8.05 -7.59 11.81
N LEU A 172 -8.21 -8.59 10.94
CA LEU A 172 -8.75 -9.88 11.36
C LEU A 172 -7.84 -10.55 12.39
N PHE A 173 -6.52 -10.44 12.24
CA PHE A 173 -5.59 -10.97 13.25
C PHE A 173 -5.63 -10.21 14.58
N ILE A 174 -5.86 -8.88 14.56
CA ILE A 174 -5.95 -8.06 15.78
C ILE A 174 -7.32 -8.21 16.47
N ALA A 175 -8.40 -8.38 15.71
CA ALA A 175 -9.77 -8.35 16.23
C ALA A 175 -10.33 -9.74 16.59
N LEU A 176 -9.66 -10.83 16.25
CA LEU A 176 -10.05 -12.16 16.70
C LEU A 176 -9.59 -12.33 18.16
N PRO A 177 -10.52 -12.54 19.11
CA PRO A 177 -10.15 -12.90 20.46
C PRO A 177 -9.45 -14.27 20.45
N GLU A 178 -8.41 -14.42 21.29
CA GLU A 178 -7.81 -15.72 21.62
C GLU A 178 -8.85 -16.71 22.18
#